data_AF-A0A2K9LIV7-F1
#
_entry.id   AF-A0A2K9LIV7-F1
#
_cell.length_a   1.000
_cell.length_b   1.000
_cell.length_c   1.000
_cell.angle_alpha   90.00
_cell.angle_beta   90.00
_cell.angle_gamma   90.00
#
_symmetry.space_group_name_H-M   'P 1'
#
loop_
_entity.id
_entity.type
_entity.pdbx_description
1 polymer ?
#
loop_
_entity_poly.entity_id
_entity_poly.type
_entity_poly.pdbx_seq_one_letter_code
_entity_poly.pdbx_strand_id
1 'polypeptide(L)' 'MKGALFGGAVPGAITGFWQQHLRAPLGNVFWAGTETSDYWAGYMEGAVRSGLRAAREVLETR' A
#
# COMPACT_ATOMS: atom_id res chain seq x y z
N MET A 1 -12.43 16.89 -5.29
CA MET A 1 -12.37 16.41 -3.89
C MET A 1 -10.89 16.38 -3.50
N LYS A 2 -10.44 17.21 -2.56
CA LYS A 2 -9.05 17.15 -2.06
C LYS A 2 -9.02 16.10 -0.94
N GLY A 3 -8.30 15.00 -1.13
CA GLY A 3 -8.09 13.97 -0.09
C GLY A 3 -7.08 14.46 0.96
N ALA A 4 -7.19 13.98 2.21
CA ALA A 4 -6.37 14.49 3.32
C ALA A 4 -5.91 13.45 4.36
N LEU A 5 -6.54 12.28 4.50
CA LEU A 5 -6.24 11.36 5.62
C LEU A 5 -5.99 9.90 5.21
N PHE A 6 -6.88 9.27 4.44
CA PHE A 6 -6.67 7.94 3.85
C PHE A 6 -7.63 7.72 2.67
N GLY A 7 -7.26 6.85 1.73
CA GLY A 7 -8.14 6.41 0.65
C GLY A 7 -9.21 5.42 1.14
N GLY A 8 -10.47 5.85 1.20
CA GLY A 8 -11.59 4.94 1.46
C GLY A 8 -11.93 4.09 0.23
N ALA A 9 -12.20 2.80 0.42
CA ALA A 9 -12.64 1.91 -0.65
C ALA A 9 -14.16 1.99 -0.86
N VAL A 10 -14.60 1.96 -2.12
CA VAL A 10 -16.01 1.75 -2.44
C VAL A 10 -16.42 0.29 -2.17
N PRO A 11 -17.71 0.00 -1.91
CA PRO A 11 -18.17 -1.38 -1.72
C PRO A 11 -17.71 -2.30 -2.85
N GLY A 12 -17.19 -3.48 -2.50
CA GLY A 12 -16.66 -4.46 -3.44
C GLY A 12 -15.23 -4.21 -3.94
N ALA A 13 -14.65 -3.02 -3.79
CA ALA A 13 -13.27 -2.76 -4.23
C ALA A 13 -12.23 -3.53 -3.41
N ILE A 14 -12.49 -3.73 -2.11
CA ILE A 14 -11.58 -4.48 -1.23
C ILE A 14 -11.48 -5.94 -1.68
N THR A 15 -12.62 -6.61 -1.81
CA THR A 15 -12.72 -8.04 -2.15
C THR A 15 -12.45 -8.30 -3.62
N GLY A 16 -12.82 -7.38 -4.51
CA GLY A 16 -12.68 -7.56 -5.96
C GLY A 16 -11.30 -7.21 -6.51
N PHE A 17 -10.54 -6.33 -5.85
CA PHE A 17 -9.27 -5.83 -6.40
C PHE A 17 -8.17 -5.70 -5.35
N TRP A 18 -8.44 -5.01 -4.24
CA TRP A 18 -7.36 -4.59 -3.34
C TRP A 18 -6.65 -5.76 -2.66
N GLN A 19 -7.40 -6.78 -2.24
CA GLN A 19 -6.82 -7.96 -1.59
C GLN A 19 -5.72 -8.64 -2.44
N GLN A 20 -5.87 -8.61 -3.77
CA GLN A 20 -4.97 -9.31 -4.69
C GLN A 20 -3.89 -8.40 -5.29
N HIS A 21 -4.21 -7.12 -5.52
CA HIS A 21 -3.37 -6.26 -6.36
C HIS A 21 -2.80 -5.03 -5.65
N LEU A 22 -3.29 -4.65 -4.47
CA LEU A 22 -2.91 -3.38 -3.83
C LEU A 22 -1.41 -3.27 -3.52
N ARG A 23 -0.74 -4.41 -3.34
CA ARG A 23 0.68 -4.50 -2.98
C ARG A 23 1.55 -5.15 -4.05
N ALA A 24 0.95 -5.68 -5.11
CA ALA A 24 1.66 -6.45 -6.11
C ALA A 24 2.62 -5.53 -6.89
N PRO A 25 3.95 -5.80 -6.86
CA PRO A 25 4.89 -5.00 -7.63
C PRO A 25 4.63 -5.16 -9.12
N LEU A 26 4.83 -4.08 -9.88
CA LEU A 26 4.71 -4.08 -11.33
C LEU A 26 6.09 -3.84 -11.95
N GLY A 27 6.79 -4.92 -12.28
CA GLY A 27 8.20 -4.85 -12.72
C GLY A 27 9.08 -4.26 -11.61
N ASN A 28 9.76 -3.15 -11.90
CA ASN A 28 10.61 -2.44 -10.94
C ASN A 28 9.87 -1.37 -10.12
N VAL A 29 8.52 -1.36 -10.16
CA VAL A 29 7.69 -0.42 -9.40
C VAL A 29 7.10 -1.13 -8.19
N PHE A 30 7.41 -0.58 -7.00
CA PHE A 30 6.96 -1.10 -5.71
C PHE A 30 6.05 -0.09 -5.03
N TRP A 31 4.99 -0.57 -4.38
CA TRP A 31 3.93 0.27 -3.83
C TRP A 31 4.11 0.47 -2.32
N ALA A 32 4.39 1.71 -1.93
CA ALA A 32 4.34 2.20 -0.55
C ALA A 32 3.08 3.06 -0.32
N GLY A 33 2.76 3.35 0.94
CA GLY A 33 1.59 4.15 1.33
C GLY A 33 0.84 3.48 2.47
N THR A 34 0.18 4.28 3.31
CA THR A 34 -0.48 3.79 4.54
C THR A 34 -1.48 2.67 4.25
N GLU A 35 -2.17 2.76 3.12
CA GLU A 35 -3.17 1.83 2.60
C GLU A 35 -2.57 0.47 2.25
N THR A 36 -1.28 0.45 1.93
CA THR A 36 -0.54 -0.79 1.66
C THR A 36 0.03 -1.42 2.93
N SER A 37 -0.15 -0.81 4.10
CA SER A 37 0.30 -1.40 5.37
C SER A 37 -0.62 -2.52 5.82
N ASP A 38 -0.04 -3.57 6.37
CA ASP A 38 -0.71 -4.69 7.03
C ASP A 38 -1.27 -4.32 8.41
N TYR A 39 -0.78 -3.24 9.01
CA TYR A 39 -1.18 -2.79 10.32
C TYR A 39 -1.18 -1.27 10.42
N TRP A 40 -2.17 -0.69 11.09
CA TRP A 40 -2.36 0.76 11.18
C TRP A 40 -2.45 1.48 9.81
N ALA A 41 -3.17 0.86 8.86
CA ALA A 41 -3.50 1.53 7.60
C ALA A 41 -4.28 2.84 7.87
N GLY A 42 -3.91 3.92 7.17
CA GLY A 42 -4.42 5.27 7.41
C GLY A 42 -3.72 6.07 8.53
N TYR A 43 -2.70 5.50 9.19
CA TYR A 43 -1.89 6.21 10.20
C TYR A 43 -0.44 6.36 9.74
N MET A 44 0.29 7.28 10.37
CA MET A 44 1.72 7.52 10.09
C MET A 44 2.58 6.25 10.21
N GLU A 45 2.28 5.37 11.17
CA GLU A 45 2.96 4.08 11.31
C GLU A 45 2.79 3.19 10.08
N GLY A 46 1.59 3.17 9.50
CA GLY A 46 1.34 2.46 8.25
C GLY A 46 2.17 3.02 7.10
N ALA A 47 2.40 4.34 7.06
CA ALA A 47 3.27 4.97 6.05
C ALA A 47 4.72 4.49 6.19
N VAL A 48 5.26 4.50 7.42
CA VAL A 48 6.65 4.10 7.67
C VAL A 48 6.85 2.62 7.38
N ARG A 49 5.97 1.76 7.89
CA ARG A 49 6.05 0.31 7.68
C ARG A 49 5.98 -0.08 6.21
N SER A 50 5.02 0.51 5.48
CA SER A 50 4.88 0.24 4.04
C SER A 50 6.09 0.72 3.24
N GLY A 51 6.66 1.88 3.58
CA GLY A 51 7.86 2.41 2.95
C GLY A 51 9.09 1.51 3.18
N LEU A 52 9.31 1.08 4.43
CA LEU A 52 10.39 0.15 4.76
C LEU A 52 10.26 -1.18 4.02
N ARG A 53 9.02 -1.68 3.90
CA ARG A 53 8.72 -2.91 3.17
C ARG A 53 9.01 -2.76 1.67
N ALA A 54 8.51 -1.71 1.03
CA ALA A 54 8.79 -1.44 -0.38
C ALA A 54 10.30 -1.26 -0.65
N ALA A 55 11.03 -0.61 0.27
CA ALA A 55 12.49 -0.49 0.14
C ALA A 55 13.21 -1.85 0.20
N ARG A 56 12.74 -2.79 1.03
CA ARG A 56 13.28 -4.16 1.05
C ARG A 56 13.00 -4.90 -0.25
N GLU A 57 11.78 -4.81 -0.77
CA GLU A 57 11.41 -5.44 -2.05
C GLU A 57 12.30 -4.95 -3.21
N VAL A 58 12.62 -3.65 -3.24
CA VAL A 58 13.59 -3.07 -4.20
C VAL A 58 14.98 -3.67 -4.03
N LEU A 59 15.46 -3.83 -2.80
CA LEU A 59 16.80 -4.36 -2.52
C LEU A 59 16.90 -5.86 -2.85
N GLU A 60 15.84 -6.63 -2.63
CA GLU A 60 15.79 -8.07 -2.92
C GLU A 60 15.67 -8.38 -4.41
N THR A 61 15.13 -7.45 -5.21
CA THR A 61 14.98 -7.60 -6.67
C THR A 61 16.28 -7.28 -7.42
N ARG A 62 17.36 -6.95 -6.71
CA ARG A 62 18.66 -6.51 -7.26
C ARG A 62 19.72 -7.61 -7.18
#